data_AF-A0A372NUQ7-F1
#
_entry.id   AF-A0A372NUQ7-F1
#
_cell.length_a   1.000
_cell.length_b   1.000
_cell.length_c   1.000
_cell.angle_alpha   90.00
_cell.angle_beta   90.00
_cell.angle_gamma   90.00
#
_symmetry.space_group_name_H-M   'P 1'
#
loop_
_entity.id
_entity.type
_entity.pdbx_description
1 polymer ?
#
loop_
_entity_poly.entity_id
_entity_poly.type
_entity_poly.pdbx_seq_one_letter_code
_entity_poly.pdbx_strand_id
1 'polypeptide(L)'
;MPNIRFNYLYRDGGNYKIFGNIVFKNHLNLPLQYIQPQIVSNLIDETWFYAEKWKLPILYCNLSIDDPTWHEFESIEYTKAKGTTDISEFLQLFADA
;
A
#
# COMPACT_ATOMS: atom_id res chain seq x y z
N MET A 1 0.70 19.77 8.42
CA MET A 1 0.97 18.40 8.89
C MET A 1 1.45 17.55 7.73
N PRO A 2 2.33 16.56 7.95
CA PRO A 2 2.77 15.69 6.88
C PRO A 2 1.66 14.72 6.45
N ASN A 3 1.57 14.50 5.15
CA ASN A 3 0.80 13.44 4.54
C ASN A 3 1.53 12.10 4.70
N ILE A 4 0.88 10.99 4.37
CA ILE A 4 1.45 9.64 4.47
C ILE A 4 1.78 9.15 3.08
N ARG A 5 3.02 8.73 2.82
CA ARG A 5 3.37 7.96 1.64
C ARG A 5 3.34 6.48 2.01
N PHE A 6 2.66 5.69 1.19
CA PHE A 6 2.66 4.23 1.25
C PHE A 6 3.47 3.72 0.06
N ASN A 7 4.56 3.02 0.35
CA ASN A 7 5.46 2.46 -0.65
C ASN A 7 5.23 0.96 -0.77
N TYR A 8 5.21 0.47 -2.00
CA TYR A 8 4.96 -0.93 -2.32
C TYR A 8 5.60 -1.27 -3.66
N LEU A 9 5.71 -2.55 -3.95
CA LEU A 9 6.24 -3.00 -5.23
C LEU A 9 5.47 -4.20 -5.77
N TYR A 10 5.59 -4.40 -7.06
CA TYR A 10 5.25 -5.66 -7.71
C TYR A 10 6.55 -6.41 -8.03
N ARG A 11 6.54 -7.74 -7.85
CA ARG A 11 7.66 -8.62 -8.19
C ARG A 11 7.14 -9.76 -9.06
N ASP A 12 7.73 -9.94 -10.24
CA ASP A 12 7.36 -11.03 -11.16
C ASP A 12 8.04 -12.36 -10.81
N GLY A 13 7.71 -13.43 -11.56
CA GLY A 13 8.32 -14.76 -11.36
C GLY A 13 9.84 -14.79 -11.64
N GLY A 14 10.35 -13.82 -12.39
CA GLY A 14 11.77 -13.61 -12.66
C GLY A 14 12.50 -12.76 -11.61
N ASN A 15 11.82 -12.35 -10.54
CA ASN A 15 12.32 -11.46 -9.49
C ASN A 15 12.66 -10.03 -9.96
N TYR A 16 12.10 -9.57 -11.09
CA TYR A 16 12.11 -8.16 -11.48
C TYR A 16 11.10 -7.38 -10.64
N LYS A 17 11.46 -6.16 -10.25
CA LYS A 17 10.67 -5.32 -9.34
C LYS A 17 10.22 -4.04 -10.01
N ILE A 18 8.94 -3.71 -9.84
CA ILE A 18 8.35 -2.43 -10.21
C ILE A 18 7.92 -1.73 -8.93
N PHE A 19 8.57 -0.62 -8.60
CA PHE A 19 8.28 0.16 -7.40
C PHE A 19 7.16 1.17 -7.67
N GLY A 20 6.29 1.35 -6.68
CA GLY A 20 5.21 2.32 -6.70
C GLY A 20 4.99 2.94 -5.34
N ASN A 21 4.27 4.06 -5.33
CA ASN A 21 3.81 4.65 -4.09
C ASN A 21 2.49 5.38 -4.33
N ILE A 22 1.74 5.55 -3.23
CA ILE A 22 0.58 6.44 -3.17
C ILE A 22 0.77 7.39 -1.99
N VAL A 23 0.27 8.62 -2.14
CA VAL A 23 0.27 9.61 -1.07
C VAL A 23 -1.16 9.81 -0.58
N PHE A 24 -1.38 9.57 0.70
CA PHE A 24 -2.62 9.81 1.41
C PHE A 24 -2.54 11.12 2.19
N LYS A 25 -3.64 11.87 2.22
CA LYS A 25 -3.81 12.96 3.17
C LYS A 25 -3.89 12.40 4.59
N ASN A 26 -3.48 13.20 5.57
CA ASN A 26 -3.55 12.83 6.98
C ASN A 26 -4.28 13.91 7.78
N HIS A 27 -5.57 14.13 7.52
CA HIS A 27 -6.31 15.22 8.17
C HIS A 27 -6.45 15.03 9.68
N LEU A 28 -6.58 13.77 10.13
CA LEU A 28 -6.67 13.43 11.55
C LEU A 28 -5.32 13.40 12.26
N ASN A 29 -4.23 13.66 11.53
CA ASN A 29 -2.85 13.63 12.04
C ASN A 29 -2.53 12.32 12.77
N LEU A 30 -2.93 11.20 12.18
CA LEU A 30 -2.65 9.87 12.70
C LEU A 30 -1.14 9.63 12.67
N PRO A 31 -0.55 9.13 13.76
CA PRO A 31 0.88 8.86 13.79
C PRO A 31 1.20 7.54 13.07
N LEU A 32 2.38 7.41 12.48
CA LEU A 32 2.79 6.17 11.77
C LEU A 32 2.69 4.92 12.67
N GLN A 33 3.02 5.05 13.96
CA GLN A 33 2.88 3.98 14.96
C GLN A 33 1.43 3.46 15.14
N TYR A 34 0.43 4.24 14.72
CA TYR A 34 -0.97 3.83 14.71
C TYR A 34 -1.37 3.23 13.36
N ILE A 35 -0.87 3.79 12.25
CA ILE A 35 -1.21 3.36 10.88
C ILE A 35 -0.55 2.03 10.53
N GLN A 36 0.74 1.87 10.85
CA GLN A 36 1.53 0.71 10.42
C GLN A 36 1.00 -0.63 10.94
N PRO A 37 0.63 -0.78 12.22
CA PRO A 37 0.09 -2.05 12.71
C PRO A 37 -1.19 -2.47 11.98
N GLN A 38 -2.05 -1.52 11.62
CA GLN A 38 -3.29 -1.80 10.88
C GLN A 38 -2.99 -2.34 9.49
N ILE A 39 -2.07 -1.71 8.76
CA ILE A 39 -1.62 -2.20 7.45
C ILE A 39 -1.03 -3.60 7.59
N VAL A 40 -0.05 -3.78 8.49
CA VAL A 40 0.67 -5.05 8.64
C VAL A 40 -0.26 -6.20 9.02
N SER A 41 -1.23 -5.97 9.90
CA SER A 41 -2.21 -6.99 10.31
C SER A 41 -3.14 -7.46 9.18
N ASN A 42 -3.19 -6.74 8.06
CA ASN A 42 -3.99 -7.06 6.88
C ASN A 42 -3.15 -7.61 5.72
N LEU A 43 -1.84 -7.76 5.90
CA LEU A 43 -0.96 -8.39 4.92
C LEU A 43 -1.08 -9.92 5.00
N ILE A 44 -0.92 -10.56 3.85
CA ILE A 44 -0.69 -12.00 3.73
C ILE A 44 0.77 -12.23 4.12
N ASP A 45 0.99 -13.05 5.14
CA ASP A 45 2.31 -13.39 5.68
C ASP A 45 3.21 -12.16 5.89
N GLU A 46 2.63 -11.10 6.48
CA GLU A 46 3.30 -9.85 6.87
C GLU A 46 3.95 -9.06 5.70
N THR A 47 3.75 -9.50 4.45
CA THR A 47 4.47 -8.98 3.29
C THR A 47 3.54 -8.61 2.14
N TRP A 48 2.60 -9.50 1.80
CA TRP A 48 1.88 -9.42 0.53
C TRP A 48 0.47 -8.88 0.68
N PHE A 49 -0.07 -8.29 -0.38
CA PHE A 49 -1.47 -7.89 -0.45
C PHE A 49 -1.96 -7.87 -1.90
N TYR A 50 -3.28 -7.87 -2.11
CA TYR A 50 -3.86 -7.67 -3.44
C TYR A 50 -4.19 -6.19 -3.62
N ALA A 51 -3.45 -5.47 -4.47
CA ALA A 51 -3.68 -4.03 -4.70
C ALA A 51 -5.12 -3.71 -5.10
N GLU A 52 -5.76 -4.57 -5.89
CA GLU A 52 -7.17 -4.43 -6.28
C GLU A 52 -8.11 -4.43 -5.06
N LYS A 53 -7.93 -5.37 -4.12
CA LYS A 53 -8.73 -5.43 -2.89
C LYS A 53 -8.53 -4.20 -2.01
N TRP A 54 -7.32 -3.65 -2.02
CA TRP A 54 -6.96 -2.43 -1.29
C TRP A 54 -7.28 -1.15 -2.07
N LYS A 55 -7.91 -1.27 -3.26
CA LYS A 55 -8.24 -0.15 -4.17
C LYS A 55 -7.01 0.72 -4.51
N LEU A 56 -5.84 0.10 -4.59
CA LEU A 56 -4.59 0.72 -4.98
C LEU A 56 -4.28 0.48 -6.46
N PRO A 57 -3.48 1.35 -7.10
CA PRO A 57 -3.01 1.12 -8.46
C PRO A 57 -2.27 -0.21 -8.58
N ILE A 58 -2.56 -0.93 -9.65
CA ILE A 58 -1.85 -2.17 -10.00
C ILE A 58 -0.58 -1.80 -10.77
N LEU A 59 0.57 -2.31 -10.33
CA LEU A 59 1.88 -1.99 -10.93
C LEU A 59 2.32 -2.92 -12.08
N TYR A 60 1.62 -4.02 -12.34
CA TYR A 60 1.94 -4.92 -13.46
C TYR A 60 1.13 -4.56 -14.72
N CYS A 61 1.69 -4.83 -15.91
CA CYS A 61 0.97 -4.63 -17.18
C CYS A 61 0.86 -5.89 -18.05
N ASN A 62 1.78 -6.86 -17.91
CA ASN A 62 1.80 -8.11 -18.65
C ASN A 62 2.26 -9.23 -17.71
N LEU A 63 1.33 -10.06 -17.25
CA LEU A 63 1.64 -11.19 -16.38
C LEU A 63 2.01 -12.42 -17.23
N SER A 64 3.07 -13.12 -16.84
CA SER A 64 3.31 -14.51 -17.22
C SER A 64 2.40 -15.47 -16.44
N ILE A 65 2.37 -16.75 -16.81
CA ILE A 65 1.61 -17.76 -16.06
C ILE A 65 2.20 -18.01 -14.66
N ASP A 66 3.50 -17.77 -14.48
CA ASP A 66 4.23 -17.98 -13.23
C ASP A 66 4.27 -16.70 -12.37
N ASP A 67 3.69 -15.60 -12.86
CA ASP A 67 3.73 -14.33 -12.17
C ASP A 67 2.64 -14.27 -11.09
N PRO A 68 2.99 -13.84 -9.85
CA PRO A 68 2.00 -13.62 -8.83
C PRO A 68 1.13 -12.41 -9.17
N THR A 69 -0.07 -12.34 -8.59
CA THR A 69 -0.95 -11.15 -8.74
C THR A 69 -0.92 -10.23 -7.52
N TRP A 70 -0.17 -10.59 -6.48
CA TRP A 70 -0.02 -9.80 -5.26
C TRP A 70 1.15 -8.80 -5.35
N HIS A 71 1.04 -7.76 -4.54
CA HIS A 71 2.06 -6.73 -4.33
C HIS A 71 2.71 -6.93 -2.97
N GLU A 72 3.88 -6.34 -2.80
CA GLU A 72 4.64 -6.36 -1.56
C GLU A 72 4.60 -5.00 -0.89
N PHE A 73 4.23 -4.98 0.38
CA PHE A 73 4.35 -3.80 1.22
C PHE A 73 5.83 -3.52 1.49
N GLU A 74 6.25 -2.26 1.33
CA GLU A 74 7.63 -1.85 1.60
C GLU A 74 7.72 -1.00 2.86
N SER A 75 6.96 0.11 2.91
CA SER A 75 7.02 1.03 4.04
C SER A 75 5.88 2.06 4.04
N ILE A 76 5.70 2.73 5.17
CA ILE A 76 5.00 4.01 5.25
C ILE A 76 5.91 5.09 5.82
N GLU A 77 5.76 6.32 5.34
CA GLU A 77 6.54 7.46 5.82
C GLU A 77 5.76 8.77 5.76
N TYR A 78 6.21 9.76 6.51
CA TYR A 78 5.70 11.12 6.41
C TYR A 78 6.23 11.81 5.15
N THR A 79 5.37 12.58 4.48
CA THR A 79 5.75 13.34 3.28
C THR A 79 5.07 14.71 3.22
N LYS A 80 5.69 15.63 2.47
CA LYS A 80 5.10 16.94 2.13
C LYS A 80 4.33 16.90 0.80
N ALA A 81 4.43 15.81 0.04
CA ALA A 81 3.71 15.63 -1.21
C ALA A 81 2.19 15.63 -0.95
N LYS A 82 1.40 16.08 -1.93
CA LYS A 82 -0.07 16.12 -1.80
C LYS A 82 -0.67 14.78 -2.21
N GLY A 83 -1.59 14.28 -1.39
CA GLY A 83 -2.45 13.15 -1.69
C GLY A 83 -3.87 13.59 -2.04
N THR A 84 -4.64 12.70 -2.67
CA THR A 84 -6.05 12.94 -3.02
C THR A 84 -7.03 12.29 -2.05
N THR A 85 -6.70 11.09 -1.55
CA THR A 85 -7.52 10.30 -0.62
C THR A 85 -6.99 10.43 0.81
N ASP A 86 -7.86 10.40 1.82
CA ASP A 86 -7.41 10.41 3.22
C ASP A 86 -6.99 9.01 3.70
N ILE A 87 -5.97 8.95 4.55
CA ILE A 87 -5.49 7.69 5.12
C ILE A 87 -6.55 6.99 5.97
N SER A 88 -7.44 7.74 6.63
CA SER A 88 -8.53 7.17 7.42
C SER A 88 -9.55 6.42 6.55
N GLU A 89 -9.87 6.94 5.36
CA GLU A 89 -10.74 6.27 4.38
C GLU A 89 -10.10 4.98 3.87
N PHE A 90 -8.78 4.98 3.68
CA PHE A 90 -8.05 3.78 3.28
C PHE A 90 -8.08 2.71 4.39
N LEU A 91 -7.83 3.09 5.64
CA LEU A 91 -7.85 2.16 6.78
C LEU A 91 -9.25 1.58 7.06
N GLN A 92 -10.32 2.29 6.71
CA GLN A 92 -11.69 1.77 6.82
C GLN A 92 -11.93 0.52 5.95
N LEU A 93 -11.21 0.37 4.84
CA LEU A 93 -11.32 -0.82 3.98
C LEU A 93 -10.99 -2.12 4.73
N PHE A 94 -10.23 -2.03 5.83
CA PHE A 94 -9.83 -3.16 6.64
C PHE A 94 -10.81 -3.46 7.78
N ALA A 95 -11.63 -2.50 8.18
CA ALA A 95 -12.62 -2.68 9.25
C ALA A 95 -13.88 -3.41 8.75
N ASP A 96 -14.13 -3.35 7.44
CA ASP A 96 -15.28 -3.96 6.77
C ASP A 96 -14.97 -5.35 6.14
N ALA A 97 -13.77 -5.90 6.38
CA ALA A 97 -13.24 -7.11 5.72
C ALA A 97 -13.32 -8.38 6.58
#